data_AF-A0A964NVS0-F1
#
_entry.id   AF-A0A964NVS0-F1
#
_cell.length_a   1.000
_cell.length_b   1.000
_cell.length_c   1.000
_cell.angle_alpha   90.00
_cell.angle_beta   90.00
_cell.angle_gamma   90.00
#
_symmetry.space_group_name_H-M   'P 1'
#
loop_
_entity.id
_entity.type
_entity.pdbx_description
1 polymer ?
#
loop_
_entity_poly.entity_id
_entity_poly.type
_entity_poly.pdbx_seq_one_letter_code
_entity_poly.pdbx_strand_id
1 'polypeptide(L)'
;MATTKKRRLRLKPFWERGYKSHGYWLGKKRLGQIEVEPGKHLEMKYRWRVDNHGGQTTTLREARSLVEQAALMGGRQLSLFPEFDAPASDATPRRS
;
A
#
# COMPACT_ATOMS: atom_id res chain seq x y z
N MET A 1 -19.94 -11.25 -33.89
CA MET A 1 -20.40 -10.75 -32.58
C MET A 1 -19.42 -9.68 -32.10
N ALA A 2 -19.85 -8.43 -32.00
CA ALA A 2 -18.96 -7.33 -31.63
C ALA A 2 -18.66 -7.36 -30.12
N THR A 3 -17.41 -7.55 -29.73
CA THR A 3 -16.98 -7.49 -28.33
C THR A 3 -16.88 -6.01 -27.93
N THR A 4 -17.85 -5.55 -27.14
CA THR A 4 -17.82 -4.19 -26.59
C THR A 4 -16.64 -4.07 -25.62
N LYS A 5 -15.59 -3.38 -26.07
CA LYS A 5 -14.42 -3.01 -25.28
C LYS A 5 -14.87 -2.10 -24.14
N LYS A 6 -15.16 -2.67 -22.96
CA LYS A 6 -15.54 -1.92 -21.75
C LYS A 6 -14.50 -0.83 -21.50
N ARG A 7 -14.88 0.44 -21.68
CA ARG A 7 -14.05 1.58 -21.28
C ARG A 7 -13.75 1.39 -19.80
N ARG A 8 -12.47 1.25 -19.45
CA ARG A 8 -12.04 1.24 -18.05
C ARG A 8 -12.37 2.63 -17.50
N LEU A 9 -13.53 2.76 -16.86
CA LEU A 9 -13.87 3.93 -16.06
C LEU A 9 -12.71 4.12 -15.08
N ARG A 10 -12.02 5.25 -15.21
CA ARG A 10 -10.98 5.64 -14.26
C ARG A 10 -11.66 5.83 -12.92
N LEU A 11 -11.59 4.79 -12.07
CA LEU A 11 -12.12 4.84 -10.72
C LEU A 11 -11.42 6.00 -10.02
N LYS A 12 -12.20 6.90 -9.43
CA LYS A 12 -11.65 7.98 -8.61
C LYS A 12 -11.47 7.43 -7.20
N PRO A 13 -10.31 7.64 -6.56
CA PRO A 13 -10.15 7.23 -5.20
C PRO A 13 -11.02 8.10 -4.28
N PHE A 14 -11.57 7.49 -3.22
CA PHE A 14 -12.46 8.16 -2.28
C PHE A 14 -12.15 7.74 -0.85
N TRP A 15 -12.55 8.59 0.09
CA TRP A 15 -12.42 8.33 1.52
C TRP A 15 -13.74 7.84 2.08
N GLU A 16 -13.68 6.73 2.80
CA GLU A 16 -14.76 6.17 3.58
C GLU A 16 -14.50 6.44 5.06
N ARG A 17 -15.51 6.92 5.79
CA ARG A 17 -15.43 7.23 7.21
C ARG A 17 -16.07 6.11 8.01
N GLY A 18 -15.32 5.50 8.92
CA GLY A 18 -15.79 4.56 9.92
C GLY A 18 -15.75 5.15 11.32
N TYR A 19 -16.19 4.37 12.32
CA TYR A 19 -16.08 4.76 13.72
C TYR A 19 -14.62 4.64 14.18
N LYS A 20 -13.96 5.78 14.40
CA LYS A 20 -12.53 5.90 14.75
C LYS A 20 -11.55 5.37 13.70
N SER A 21 -12.02 5.08 12.50
CA SER A 21 -11.18 4.64 11.37
C SER A 21 -11.62 5.32 10.08
N HIS A 22 -10.70 5.50 9.14
CA HIS A 22 -10.96 6.05 7.81
C HIS A 22 -10.27 5.18 6.76
N GLY A 23 -11.00 4.73 5.75
CA GLY A 23 -10.45 3.93 4.65
C GLY A 23 -10.28 4.78 3.39
N TYR A 24 -9.14 4.65 2.71
CA TYR A 24 -8.93 5.21 1.38
C TYR A 24 -9.10 4.10 0.35
N TRP A 25 -10.04 4.28 -0.58
CA TRP A 25 -10.51 3.23 -1.49
C TRP A 25 -10.40 3.67 -2.96
N LEU A 26 -10.16 2.72 -3.84
CA LEU A 26 -10.21 2.86 -5.29
C LEU A 26 -11.10 1.74 -5.87
N GLY A 27 -12.37 2.04 -6.07
CA GLY A 27 -13.39 1.04 -6.41
C GLY A 27 -13.53 0.00 -5.30
N LYS A 28 -13.09 -1.23 -5.55
CA LYS A 28 -13.12 -2.34 -4.57
C LYS A 28 -11.79 -2.58 -3.85
N LYS A 29 -10.71 -1.88 -4.24
CA LYS A 29 -9.38 -2.02 -3.64
C LYS A 29 -9.22 -0.97 -2.54
N ARG A 30 -8.85 -1.39 -1.33
CA ARG A 30 -8.41 -0.49 -0.27
C ARG A 30 -6.95 -0.10 -0.53
N LEU A 31 -6.70 1.21 -0.67
CA LEU A 31 -5.37 1.77 -0.84
C LEU A 31 -4.72 2.09 0.52
N GLY A 32 -5.50 2.54 1.50
CA GLY A 32 -4.97 2.88 2.81
C GLY A 32 -6.02 2.90 3.90
N GLN A 33 -5.56 3.01 5.14
CA GLN A 33 -6.43 3.21 6.30
C GLN A 33 -5.76 4.11 7.34
N ILE A 34 -6.58 4.84 8.07
CA ILE A 34 -6.20 5.65 9.24
C ILE A 34 -7.03 5.16 10.40
N GLU A 35 -6.40 4.89 11.53
CA GLU A 35 -7.04 4.45 12.77
C GLU A 35 -6.66 5.44 13.87
N VAL A 36 -7.65 5.88 14.65
CA VAL A 36 -7.43 6.71 15.83
C VAL A 36 -7.09 5.78 16.98
N GLU A 37 -5.85 5.83 17.46
CA GLU A 37 -5.48 5.05 18.65
C GLU A 37 -5.96 5.79 19.90
N PRO A 38 -6.69 5.10 20.80
CA PRO A 38 -7.10 5.67 22.08
C PRO A 38 -5.86 5.82 22.98
N GLY A 39 -5.25 7.00 22.97
CA GLY A 39 -4.13 7.33 23.83
C GLY A 39 -4.54 7.44 25.30
N LYS A 40 -3.67 6.99 26.22
CA LYS A 40 -3.87 7.06 27.68
C LYS A 40 -3.86 8.49 28.26
N HIS A 41 -3.36 9.48 27.52
CA HIS A 41 -3.23 10.86 27.98
C HIS A 41 -3.37 11.83 26.80
N LEU A 42 -4.58 12.36 26.55
CA LEU A 42 -4.94 13.56 25.75
C LEU A 42 -4.36 13.73 24.31
N GLU A 43 -3.40 12.93 23.88
CA GLU A 43 -2.82 12.90 22.55
C GLU A 43 -3.58 11.84 21.74
N MET A 44 -4.53 12.32 20.95
CA MET A 44 -5.14 11.52 19.89
C MET A 44 -4.08 11.27 18.81
N LYS A 45 -3.49 10.08 18.80
CA LYS A 45 -2.55 9.65 17.75
C LYS A 45 -3.30 8.97 16.63
N TYR A 46 -3.05 9.42 15.40
CA TYR A 46 -3.59 8.85 14.18
C TYR A 46 -2.54 7.92 13.59
N ARG A 47 -2.83 6.63 13.59
CA ARG A 47 -2.01 5.61 12.95
C ARG A 47 -2.49 5.43 11.51
N TRP A 48 -1.60 5.58 10.54
CA TRP A 48 -1.93 5.42 9.13
C TRP A 48 -1.13 4.28 8.51
N ARG A 49 -1.72 3.58 7.54
CA ARG A 49 -1.11 2.46 6.81
C ARG A 49 -1.56 2.43 5.36
N VAL A 50 -0.63 2.10 4.47
CA VAL A 50 -0.81 1.90 3.02
C VAL A 50 0.07 0.74 2.60
N ASP A 51 -0.52 -0.38 2.18
CA ASP A 51 0.22 -1.61 1.83
C ASP A 51 1.33 -1.94 2.85
N ASN A 52 2.62 -1.82 2.49
CA ASN A 52 3.78 -2.09 3.35
C ASN A 52 4.35 -0.85 4.07
N HIS A 53 3.71 0.31 3.94
CA HIS A 53 4.10 1.57 4.57
C HIS A 53 3.12 1.97 5.67
N GLY A 54 3.62 2.62 6.72
CA GLY A 54 2.76 3.16 7.76
C GLY A 54 3.53 3.97 8.78
N GLY A 55 2.79 4.71 9.60
CA GLY A 55 3.35 5.58 10.64
C GLY A 55 2.28 6.10 11.59
N GLN A 56 2.69 6.99 12.50
CA GLN A 56 1.81 7.69 13.43
C GLN A 56 1.98 9.19 13.25
N THR A 57 0.89 9.94 13.45
CA THR A 57 0.88 11.40 13.45
C THR A 57 -0.08 11.90 14.53
N THR A 58 0.08 13.15 14.92
CA THR A 58 -0.76 13.85 15.89
C THR A 58 -2.01 14.44 15.24
N THR A 59 -2.10 14.50 13.90
CA THR A 59 -3.25 15.11 13.20
C THR A 59 -3.83 14.24 12.09
N LEU A 60 -5.16 14.23 11.98
CA LEU A 60 -5.87 13.50 10.91
C LEU A 60 -5.50 14.02 9.51
N ARG A 61 -5.26 15.32 9.39
CA ARG A 61 -4.94 15.96 8.10
C ARG A 61 -3.60 15.48 7.56
N GLU A 62 -2.58 15.39 8.42
CA GLU A 62 -1.28 14.83 8.03
C GLU A 62 -1.40 13.35 7.69
N ALA A 63 -2.12 12.57 8.50
CA ALA A 63 -2.37 11.15 8.22
C ALA A 63 -2.99 10.95 6.83
N ARG A 64 -3.97 11.78 6.48
CA ARG A 64 -4.64 11.74 5.18
C ARG A 64 -3.67 12.05 4.03
N SER A 65 -2.87 13.11 4.15
CA SER A 65 -1.88 13.48 3.14
C SER A 65 -0.83 12.38 2.95
N LEU A 66 -0.35 11.77 4.04
CA LEU A 66 0.63 10.69 3.99
C LEU A 66 0.07 9.43 3.32
N VAL A 67 -1.20 9.09 3.60
CA VAL A 67 -1.89 7.99 2.91
C VAL A 67 -2.04 8.27 1.41
N GLU A 68 -2.44 9.48 1.04
CA GLU A 68 -2.57 9.86 -0.38
C GLU A 68 -1.21 9.79 -1.10
N GLN A 69 -0.15 10.33 -0.49
CA GLN A 69 1.21 10.26 -1.02
C GLN A 69 1.72 8.82 -1.12
N ALA A 70 1.58 8.04 -0.05
CA ALA A 70 2.01 6.65 -0.03
C ALA A 70 1.20 5.79 -1.02
N ALA A 71 -0.09 6.06 -1.23
CA ALA A 71 -0.90 5.35 -2.21
C ALA A 71 -0.49 5.67 -3.66
N LEU A 72 -0.07 6.92 -3.92
CA LEU A 72 0.53 7.31 -5.20
C LEU A 72 1.89 6.64 -5.42
N MET A 73 2.72 6.56 -4.38
CA MET A 73 4.06 5.97 -4.44
C MET A 73 4.03 4.44 -4.47
N GLY A 74 3.13 3.79 -3.73
CA GLY A 74 2.95 2.34 -3.67
C GLY A 74 2.47 1.71 -4.99
N GLY A 75 2.00 2.53 -5.93
CA GLY A 75 1.83 2.12 -7.33
C GLY A 75 3.15 1.77 -8.05
N ARG A 76 4.30 2.13 -7.48
CA ARG A 76 5.65 1.77 -7.94
C ARG A 76 6.28 0.69 -7.06
N GLN A 77 5.55 -0.40 -6.74
CA GLN A 77 6.15 -1.54 -6.08
C GLN A 77 7.30 -2.09 -6.95
N LEU A 78 8.53 -1.89 -6.49
CA LEU A 78 9.73 -2.52 -7.05
C LEU A 78 9.65 -4.02 -6.73
N SER A 79 9.82 -4.87 -7.74
CA SER A 79 9.89 -6.32 -7.57
C SER A 79 11.00 -6.66 -6.58
N LEU A 80 10.63 -7.19 -5.41
CA LEU A 80 11.55 -7.45 -4.29
C LEU A 80 12.41 -8.71 -4.46
N PHE A 81 12.34 -9.37 -5.62
CA PHE A 81 13.22 -10.48 -5.94
C PHE A 81 13.80 -10.25 -7.34
N PRO A 82 15.06 -9.82 -7.48
CA PRO A 82 15.81 -10.25 -8.65
C PRO A 82 15.78 -11.78 -8.63
N GLU A 83 15.36 -12.39 -9.74
CA GLU A 83 15.50 -13.82 -9.99
C GLU A 83 16.97 -14.15 -9.71
N PHE A 84 17.22 -14.80 -8.58
CA PHE A 84 18.54 -15.30 -8.25
C PHE A 84 18.81 -16.42 -9.24
N ASP A 85 19.38 -16.07 -10.39
CA ASP A 85 19.97 -17.02 -11.31
C ASP A 85 21.10 -17.71 -10.54
N ALA A 86 20.72 -18.84 -9.93
CA ALA A 86 21.66 -19.70 -9.25
C ALA A 86 22.63 -20.19 -10.32
N PRO A 87 23.94 -19.89 -10.23
CA PRO A 87 24.87 -20.51 -11.16
C PRO A 87 24.80 -22.00 -10.89
N ALA A 88 24.42 -22.75 -11.93
CA ALA A 88 24.46 -24.20 -11.97
C ALA A 88 25.79 -24.66 -11.36
N SER A 89 25.71 -25.18 -10.14
CA SER A 89 26.81 -25.86 -9.48
C SER A 89 26.94 -27.20 -10.18
N ASP A 90 27.56 -27.19 -11.36
CA ASP A 90 27.99 -28.39 -12.03
C ASP A 90 29.25 -28.93 -11.36
N ALA A 91 29.23 -30.24 -11.21
CA ALA A 91 30.09 -30.99 -10.34
C ALA A 91 31.56 -31.03 -10.81
N THR A 92 32.46 -31.11 -9.83
CA THR A 92 33.81 -31.68 -9.94
C THR A 92 33.74 -33.08 -10.60
N PRO A 93 34.79 -33.69 -11.24
CA PRO A 93 36.18 -33.62 -10.78
C PRO A 93 37.35 -33.90 -11.78
N ARG A 94 38.56 -33.89 -11.19
CA ARG A 94 39.81 -34.65 -11.53
C ARG A 94 40.78 -34.15 -12.63
N ARG A 95 41.99 -33.84 -12.12
CA ARG A 95 43.29 -34.48 -12.40
C ARG A 95 43.88 -34.38 -13.81
N SER A 96 45.06 -33.76 -13.90
CA SER A 96 46.33 -34.36 -14.36
C SER A 96 47.50 -33.49 -13.93
#